data_AF-A0A5E8VI23-F1
#
_entry.id   AF-A0A5E8VI23-F1
#
_cell.length_a   1.000
_cell.length_b   1.000
_cell.length_c   1.000
_cell.angle_alpha   90.00
_cell.angle_beta   90.00
_cell.angle_gamma   90.00
#
_symmetry.space_group_name_H-M   'P 1'
#
loop_
_entity.id
_entity.type
_entity.pdbx_description
1 polymer ?
#
loop_
_entity_poly.entity_id
_entity_poly.type
_entity_poly.pdbx_seq_one_letter_code
_entity_poly.pdbx_strand_id
1 'polypeptide(L)'
;MRWNQMTAAILAVVLLQTLEASARSSAAYKCTVKNAYALKDGKLVPHQLLSSFVNKEFVVDRANGRMLGTFSSALWETVKVLDAGSREQSFKAIYVSGGFVQVRLLVIREFDTSTSKDFTIAENDDVLTGICTHLD
;
A
#
# COMPACT_ATOMS: atom_id res chain seq x y z
N MET A 1 -9.97 53.81 -40.69
CA MET A 1 -8.88 52.92 -40.26
C MET A 1 -9.21 52.41 -38.86
N ARG A 2 -9.68 51.16 -38.80
CA ARG A 2 -9.96 50.42 -37.58
C ARG A 2 -8.64 49.79 -37.15
N TRP A 3 -8.08 50.16 -36.00
CA TRP A 3 -7.13 49.37 -35.22
C TRP A 3 -7.16 49.93 -33.78
N ASN A 4 -7.09 49.04 -32.79
CA ASN A 4 -7.06 49.26 -31.33
C ASN A 4 -8.27 48.76 -30.51
N GLN A 5 -8.86 47.62 -30.90
CA GLN A 5 -9.70 46.83 -29.97
C GLN A 5 -9.20 45.40 -29.72
N MET A 6 -7.97 45.05 -30.11
CA MET A 6 -7.51 43.65 -30.04
C MET A 6 -6.49 43.33 -28.93
N THR A 7 -6.11 44.28 -28.06
CA THR A 7 -5.08 44.03 -27.03
C THR A 7 -5.61 43.73 -25.63
N ALA A 8 -6.92 43.83 -25.38
CA ALA A 8 -7.50 43.55 -24.06
C ALA A 8 -7.92 42.08 -23.86
N ALA A 9 -8.03 41.28 -24.93
CA ALA A 9 -8.59 39.93 -24.85
C ALA A 9 -7.57 38.81 -24.55
N ILE A 10 -6.26 39.11 -24.59
CA ILE A 10 -5.22 38.06 -24.47
C ILE A 10 -4.74 37.86 -23.02
N LEU A 11 -4.98 38.83 -22.12
CA LEU A 11 -4.54 38.75 -20.72
C LEU A 11 -5.49 37.99 -19.78
N ALA A 12 -6.72 37.68 -20.19
CA ALA A 12 -7.69 36.98 -19.34
C ALA A 12 -7.66 35.44 -19.48
N VAL A 13 -6.94 34.89 -20.47
CA VAL A 13 -6.95 33.44 -20.76
C VAL A 13 -5.91 32.66 -19.94
N VAL A 14 -4.96 33.34 -19.29
CA VAL A 14 -3.85 32.68 -18.55
C VAL A 14 -4.21 32.37 -17.09
N LEU A 15 -5.36 32.82 -16.58
CA LEU A 15 -5.76 32.68 -15.17
C LEU A 15 -6.74 31.53 -14.87
N LEU A 16 -6.96 30.63 -15.83
CA LEU A 16 -7.63 29.35 -15.62
C LEU A 16 -6.64 28.20 -15.75
N GLN A 17 -5.52 28.28 -15.01
CA GLN A 17 -4.82 27.06 -14.65
C GLN A 17 -5.67 26.40 -13.56
N THR A 18 -6.53 25.49 -14.00
CA THR A 18 -7.26 24.57 -13.14
C THR A 18 -6.26 23.92 -12.19
N LEU A 19 -6.32 24.31 -10.92
CA LEU A 19 -5.83 23.48 -9.83
C LEU A 19 -6.73 22.24 -9.81
N GLU A 20 -6.46 21.30 -10.71
CA GLU A 20 -6.85 19.91 -10.50
C GLU A 20 -6.01 19.43 -9.32
N ALA A 21 -6.41 19.85 -8.13
CA ALA A 21 -6.14 19.11 -6.92
C ALA A 21 -6.80 17.75 -7.15
N SER A 22 -6.06 16.85 -7.79
CA SER A 22 -6.34 15.44 -7.73
C SER A 22 -6.30 15.14 -6.25
N ALA A 23 -7.48 15.10 -5.63
CA ALA A 23 -7.67 14.49 -4.34
C ALA A 23 -7.25 13.04 -4.54
N ARG A 24 -5.94 12.79 -4.44
CA ARG A 24 -5.44 11.54 -3.89
C ARG A 24 -6.06 11.53 -2.50
N SER A 25 -7.30 11.03 -2.39
CA SER A 25 -7.68 10.34 -1.17
C SER A 25 -6.48 9.44 -0.92
N SER A 26 -5.77 9.70 0.17
CA SER A 26 -4.70 8.84 0.64
C SER A 26 -5.38 7.56 1.09
N ALA A 27 -5.89 6.81 0.12
CA ALA A 27 -6.66 5.62 0.34
C ALA A 27 -5.74 4.68 1.11
N ALA A 28 -6.26 4.08 2.16
CA ALA A 28 -5.52 3.11 2.94
C ALA A 28 -6.10 1.72 2.65
N TYR A 29 -5.35 0.68 2.94
CA TYR A 29 -5.91 -0.66 3.03
C TYR A 29 -6.23 -0.98 4.49
N LYS A 30 -7.42 -1.52 4.74
CA LYS A 30 -7.70 -2.25 5.98
C LYS A 30 -7.50 -3.73 5.72
N CYS A 31 -6.58 -4.36 6.41
CA CYS A 31 -6.22 -5.76 6.18
C CYS A 31 -6.51 -6.61 7.43
N THR A 32 -6.94 -7.85 7.21
CA THR A 32 -7.20 -8.85 8.25
C THR A 32 -6.45 -10.13 7.93
N VAL A 33 -5.58 -10.58 8.84
CA VAL A 33 -4.86 -11.85 8.70
C VAL A 33 -5.84 -13.01 8.78
N LYS A 34 -5.74 -13.98 7.87
CA LYS A 34 -6.55 -15.19 7.85
C LYS A 34 -5.74 -16.44 8.18
N ASN A 35 -4.48 -16.50 7.74
CA ASN A 35 -3.62 -17.63 8.01
C ASN A 35 -2.19 -17.19 8.34
N ALA A 36 -1.48 -18.05 9.08
CA ALA A 36 -0.09 -17.86 9.43
C ALA A 36 0.68 -19.18 9.27
N TYR A 37 1.81 -19.12 8.57
CA TYR A 37 2.63 -20.26 8.22
C TYR A 37 4.11 -19.99 8.53
N ALA A 38 4.86 -21.06 8.72
CA ALA A 38 6.32 -21.08 8.82
C ALA A 38 6.90 -22.02 7.76
N LEU A 39 8.11 -21.76 7.31
CA LEU A 39 8.88 -22.70 6.52
C LEU A 39 9.46 -23.80 7.41
N LYS A 40 9.08 -25.05 7.15
CA LYS A 40 9.64 -26.24 7.81
C LYS A 40 9.83 -27.35 6.80
N ASP A 41 11.04 -27.89 6.74
CA ASP A 41 11.40 -29.01 5.85
C ASP A 41 11.01 -28.75 4.37
N GLY A 42 11.21 -27.51 3.92
CA GLY A 42 10.88 -27.07 2.56
C GLY A 42 9.38 -26.88 2.27
N LYS A 43 8.52 -26.87 3.30
CA LYS A 43 7.07 -26.70 3.17
C LYS A 43 6.56 -25.58 4.09
N LEU A 44 5.44 -24.96 3.69
CA LEU A 44 4.69 -24.09 4.58
C LEU A 44 3.83 -24.94 5.50
N VAL A 45 4.01 -24.78 6.81
CA VAL A 45 3.22 -25.44 7.86
C VAL A 45 2.56 -24.39 8.75
N PRO A 46 1.35 -24.65 9.31
CA PRO A 46 0.72 -23.69 10.22
C PRO A 46 1.65 -23.30 11.38
N HIS A 47 1.80 -21.99 11.64
CA HIS A 47 2.70 -21.50 12.67
C HIS A 47 1.94 -21.19 13.97
N GLN A 48 2.21 -21.95 15.03
CA GLN A 48 1.46 -21.83 16.29
C GLN A 48 1.70 -20.49 17.01
N LEU A 49 2.95 -19.97 17.07
CA LEU A 49 3.22 -18.66 17.69
C LEU A 49 2.56 -17.49 16.94
N LEU A 50 2.58 -17.52 15.60
CA LEU A 50 1.92 -16.49 14.77
C LEU A 50 0.39 -16.62 14.73
N SER A 51 -0.19 -17.71 15.25
CA SER A 51 -1.64 -17.88 15.32
C SER A 51 -2.33 -16.74 16.09
N SER A 52 -1.61 -16.09 17.01
CA SER A 52 -2.06 -14.91 17.75
C SER A 52 -2.36 -13.69 16.84
N PHE A 53 -1.80 -13.68 15.63
CA PHE A 53 -2.06 -12.66 14.61
C PHE A 53 -3.28 -12.97 13.73
N VAL A 54 -3.79 -14.20 13.73
CA VAL A 54 -4.97 -14.55 12.95
C VAL A 54 -6.18 -13.75 13.43
N ASN A 55 -6.97 -13.24 12.47
CA ASN A 55 -8.07 -12.30 12.67
C ASN A 55 -7.67 -10.92 13.22
N LYS A 56 -6.37 -10.62 13.39
CA LYS A 56 -5.92 -9.28 13.71
C LYS A 56 -5.96 -8.39 12.48
N GLU A 57 -6.22 -7.11 12.74
CA GLU A 57 -6.30 -6.07 11.73
C GLU A 57 -5.07 -5.17 11.78
N PHE A 58 -4.73 -4.64 10.61
CA PHE A 58 -3.74 -3.58 10.43
C PHE A 58 -4.15 -2.72 9.25
N VAL A 59 -3.63 -1.50 9.22
CA VAL A 59 -3.90 -0.53 8.15
C VAL A 59 -2.61 -0.26 7.39
N VAL A 60 -2.68 -0.11 6.07
CA VAL A 60 -1.55 0.22 5.20
C VAL A 60 -1.84 1.53 4.49
N ASP A 61 -1.02 2.55 4.70
CA ASP A 61 -1.06 3.78 3.91
C ASP A 61 -0.52 3.50 2.50
N ARG A 62 -1.33 3.72 1.46
CA ARG A 62 -0.93 3.42 0.07
C ARG A 62 0.13 4.36 -0.47
N ALA A 63 0.22 5.58 0.04
CA ALA A 63 1.15 6.58 -0.48
C ALA A 63 2.60 6.26 -0.08
N ASN A 64 2.81 5.69 1.10
CA ASN A 64 4.15 5.48 1.67
C ASN A 64 4.39 4.06 2.21
N GLY A 65 3.39 3.19 2.20
CA GLY A 65 3.47 1.81 2.67
C GLY A 65 3.54 1.67 4.19
N ARG A 66 3.36 2.74 4.97
CA ARG A 66 3.40 2.64 6.44
C ARG A 66 2.26 1.77 6.94
N MET A 67 2.57 0.89 7.89
CA MET A 67 1.59 0.04 8.55
C MET A 67 1.26 0.55 9.95
N LEU A 68 -0.02 0.51 10.32
CA LEU A 68 -0.55 0.86 11.64
C LEU A 68 -1.30 -0.34 12.24
N GLY A 69 -1.34 -0.44 13.56
CA GLY A 69 -1.99 -1.55 14.28
C GLY A 69 -1.03 -2.71 14.54
N THR A 70 -1.54 -3.95 14.43
CA THR A 70 -0.82 -5.18 14.84
C THR A 70 0.54 -5.34 14.15
N PHE A 71 0.65 -4.92 12.89
CA PHE A 71 1.88 -4.99 12.10
C PHE A 71 2.56 -3.63 11.91
N SER A 72 2.54 -2.79 12.96
CA SER A 72 3.07 -1.43 12.86
C SER A 72 4.48 -1.39 12.26
N SER A 73 4.69 -0.48 11.31
CA SER A 73 5.99 -0.27 10.69
C SER A 73 6.86 0.77 11.45
N ALA A 74 6.45 1.20 12.65
CA ALA A 74 7.11 2.30 13.36
C ALA A 74 8.56 2.01 13.78
N LEU A 75 8.90 0.73 13.97
CA LEU A 75 10.24 0.27 14.35
C LEU A 75 11.11 -0.15 13.15
N TRP A 76 10.58 -0.06 11.93
CA TRP A 76 11.33 -0.36 10.71
C TRP A 76 12.11 0.87 10.28
N GLU A 77 13.41 0.71 10.03
CA GLU A 77 14.27 1.82 9.61
C GLU A 77 13.92 2.32 8.21
N THR A 78 13.63 1.38 7.30
CA THR A 78 13.23 1.71 5.93
C THR A 78 11.86 1.13 5.63
N VAL A 79 10.99 1.96 5.05
CA VAL A 79 9.73 1.56 4.43
C VAL A 79 9.69 2.15 3.02
N LYS A 80 9.46 1.31 2.02
CA LYS A 80 9.42 1.74 0.63
C LYS A 80 8.31 1.03 -0.13
N VAL A 81 7.43 1.81 -0.76
CA VAL A 81 6.55 1.31 -1.81
C VAL A 81 7.40 1.01 -3.04
N LEU A 82 7.45 -0.26 -3.42
CA LEU A 82 8.11 -0.72 -4.65
C LEU A 82 7.16 -0.62 -5.84
N ASP A 83 5.86 -0.80 -5.58
CA ASP A 83 4.81 -0.76 -6.58
C ASP A 83 3.52 -0.23 -5.93
N ALA A 84 2.92 0.80 -6.51
CA ALA A 84 1.70 1.42 -5.99
C ALA A 84 0.43 0.57 -6.23
N GLY A 85 0.52 -0.49 -7.03
CA GLY A 85 -0.61 -1.30 -7.46
C GLY A 85 -1.48 -0.58 -8.49
N SER A 86 -2.14 -1.36 -9.34
CA SER A 86 -3.06 -0.87 -10.35
C SER A 86 -4.02 -1.99 -10.76
N ARG A 87 -4.81 -1.78 -11.83
CA ARG A 87 -5.63 -2.84 -12.43
C ARG A 87 -4.80 -3.93 -13.10
N GLU A 88 -3.50 -3.70 -13.27
CA GLU A 88 -2.56 -4.56 -13.97
C GLU A 88 -1.54 -5.22 -13.03
N GLN A 89 -1.31 -4.67 -11.83
CA GLN A 89 -0.28 -5.18 -10.91
C GLN A 89 -0.63 -5.03 -9.43
N SER A 90 0.02 -5.86 -8.60
CA SER A 90 -0.10 -5.80 -7.14
C SER A 90 0.58 -4.56 -6.54
N PHE A 91 -0.02 -4.00 -5.48
CA PHE A 91 0.70 -3.12 -4.56
C PHE A 91 1.80 -3.92 -3.85
N LYS A 92 2.99 -3.35 -3.72
CA LYS A 92 4.15 -3.98 -3.07
C LYS A 92 4.89 -2.97 -2.21
N ALA A 93 5.14 -3.32 -0.96
CA ALA A 93 5.95 -2.53 -0.05
C ALA A 93 6.99 -3.41 0.65
N ILE A 94 8.21 -2.90 0.77
CA ILE A 94 9.32 -3.55 1.47
C ILE A 94 9.65 -2.77 2.74
N TYR A 95 9.98 -3.53 3.79
CA TYR A 95 10.40 -3.01 5.07
C TYR A 95 11.75 -3.64 5.42
N VAL A 96 12.70 -2.82 5.86
CA VAL A 96 14.05 -3.26 6.23
C VAL A 96 14.38 -2.76 7.64
N SER A 97 14.76 -3.68 8.53
CA SER A 97 15.12 -3.35 9.92
C SER A 97 16.57 -2.86 10.02
N GLY A 98 16.89 -2.25 11.16
CA GLY A 98 18.26 -1.93 11.55
C GLY A 98 18.93 -3.04 12.32
N GLY A 99 20.20 -3.34 12.00
CA GLY A 99 20.97 -4.43 12.63
C GLY A 99 20.37 -5.83 12.37
N PHE A 100 21.20 -6.87 12.23
CA PHE A 100 20.73 -8.24 11.94
C PHE A 100 19.58 -8.28 10.92
N VAL A 101 19.85 -7.68 9.75
CA VAL A 101 18.84 -7.18 8.78
C VAL A 101 17.72 -8.18 8.56
N GLN A 102 16.52 -7.80 8.97
CA GLN A 102 15.28 -8.46 8.63
C GLN A 102 14.63 -7.72 7.46
N VAL A 103 14.00 -8.49 6.58
CA VAL A 103 13.28 -7.96 5.43
C VAL A 103 11.86 -8.50 5.47
N ARG A 104 10.89 -7.60 5.38
CA ARG A 104 9.49 -7.92 5.21
C ARG A 104 9.02 -7.44 3.84
N LEU A 105 8.29 -8.28 3.12
CA LEU A 105 7.62 -7.92 1.88
C LEU A 105 6.11 -8.06 2.05
N LEU A 106 5.39 -6.96 1.86
CA LEU A 106 3.94 -6.95 1.73
C LEU A 106 3.58 -6.92 0.24
N VAL A 107 2.69 -7.82 -0.16
CA VAL A 107 2.07 -7.84 -1.49
C VAL A 107 0.56 -7.86 -1.32
N ILE A 108 -0.16 -6.91 -1.95
CA ILE A 108 -1.62 -6.88 -2.01
C ILE A 108 -2.03 -6.97 -3.47
N ARG A 109 -2.89 -7.93 -3.82
CA ARG A 109 -3.35 -8.19 -5.20
C ARG A 109 -4.34 -7.13 -5.69
N GLU A 110 -3.88 -5.89 -5.81
CA GLU A 110 -4.69 -4.73 -6.22
C GLU A 110 -5.40 -4.92 -7.56
N PHE A 111 -4.76 -5.64 -8.48
CA PHE A 111 -5.29 -5.97 -9.80
C PHE A 111 -6.53 -6.86 -9.80
N ASP A 112 -6.79 -7.59 -8.70
CA ASP A 112 -8.01 -8.36 -8.56
C ASP A 112 -9.22 -7.41 -8.60
N THR A 113 -10.30 -7.74 -9.31
CA THR A 113 -11.48 -6.85 -9.39
C THR A 113 -12.42 -6.98 -8.20
N SER A 114 -12.21 -7.98 -7.33
CA SER A 114 -12.92 -8.16 -6.05
C SER A 114 -12.77 -6.95 -5.12
N THR A 115 -13.79 -6.69 -4.28
CA THR A 115 -13.68 -5.68 -3.21
C THR A 115 -12.74 -6.11 -2.08
N SER A 116 -12.54 -7.43 -1.94
CA SER A 116 -11.59 -8.05 -1.01
C SER A 116 -10.37 -8.52 -1.79
N LYS A 117 -9.22 -7.89 -1.56
CA LYS A 117 -7.95 -8.21 -2.22
C LYS A 117 -7.15 -9.16 -1.33
N ASP A 118 -6.63 -10.26 -1.85
CA ASP A 118 -5.70 -11.07 -1.07
C ASP A 118 -4.40 -10.30 -0.81
N PHE A 119 -3.79 -10.56 0.35
CA PHE A 119 -2.44 -10.14 0.65
C PHE A 119 -1.58 -11.28 1.16
N THR A 120 -0.26 -11.10 0.99
CA THR A 120 0.78 -11.88 1.63
C THR A 120 1.77 -10.95 2.32
N ILE A 121 2.15 -11.28 3.55
CA ILE A 121 3.36 -10.78 4.20
C ILE A 121 4.34 -11.94 4.29
N ALA A 122 5.54 -11.76 3.76
CA ALA A 122 6.66 -12.69 3.95
C ALA A 122 7.77 -11.99 4.74
N GLU A 123 8.27 -12.64 5.78
CA GLU A 123 9.33 -12.14 6.65
C GLU A 123 10.14 -13.33 7.18
N ASN A 124 11.42 -13.40 6.82
CA ASN A 124 12.28 -14.55 7.14
C ASN A 124 11.64 -15.89 6.70
N ASP A 125 11.34 -16.78 7.65
CA ASP A 125 10.66 -18.06 7.47
C ASP A 125 9.14 -17.98 7.61
N ASP A 126 8.60 -16.81 7.97
CA ASP A 126 7.20 -16.59 8.23
C ASP A 126 6.43 -16.08 7.01
N VAL A 127 5.23 -16.63 6.81
CA VAL A 127 4.29 -16.20 5.78
C VAL A 127 2.90 -16.01 6.39
N LEU A 128 2.38 -14.79 6.31
CA LEU A 128 1.01 -14.47 6.67
C LEU A 128 0.20 -14.22 5.41
N THR A 129 -1.04 -14.72 5.37
CA THR A 129 -1.99 -14.42 4.29
C THR A 129 -3.29 -13.89 4.85
N GLY A 130 -4.00 -13.09 4.05
CA GLY A 130 -5.30 -12.58 4.44
C GLY A 130 -5.94 -11.74 3.36
N ILE A 131 -6.87 -10.89 3.78
CA ILE A 131 -7.66 -10.03 2.89
C ILE A 131 -7.52 -8.57 3.27
N CYS A 132 -7.52 -7.68 2.28
CA CYS A 132 -7.54 -6.24 2.43
C CYS A 132 -8.74 -5.63 1.70
N THR A 133 -9.28 -4.55 2.23
CA THR A 133 -10.27 -3.69 1.57
C THR A 133 -9.76 -2.25 1.52
N HIS A 134 -10.17 -1.49 0.52
CA HIS A 134 -9.91 -0.04 0.50
C HIS A 134 -10.65 0.65 1.67
N LEU A 135 -9.98 1.61 2.29
CA LEU A 135 -10.55 2.64 3.14
C LEU A 135 -10.48 3.93 2.32
N ASP A 136 -11.65 4.43 1.90
CA ASP A 136 -11.81 5.64 1.10
C ASP A 136 -11.82 6.91 1.97
#